data_AF-A0AA36GUR9-F1
#
_entry.id   AF-A0AA36GUR9-F1
#
_cell.length_a   1.000
_cell.length_b   1.000
_cell.length_c   1.000
_cell.angle_alpha   90.00
_cell.angle_beta   90.00
_cell.angle_gamma   90.00
#
_symmetry.space_group_name_H-M   'P 1'
#
loop_
_entity.id
_entity.type
_entity.pdbx_description
1 polymer ?
#
loop_
_entity_poly.entity_id
_entity_poly.type
_entity_poly.pdbx_seq_one_letter_code
_entity_poly.pdbx_strand_id
1 'polypeptide(L)'
;MVREDKMITVPDEKEVPSVSKTPRKALAVVATRLPHHILSQIFQYLQLSDLRSCTLVCRHWYNVLNFEDSAVWRALAQKKVSESALADPYLLSELNTYKKKLRAFYYAWNPNDVSKNNYVRANGFTVHRQPVAQSTDGVRGKIGVSQGVHAFDITWEGPLGTVAVVGVATRHAALHCPGYLPLLGSDDQSWGWNLVDNTLIHNGEQLGVYPRVNNPPKYQVGERVRLVLDCDRHIVYFERAGSEFLGLAFTDLPPVKLFPAICAVYGNTEVSMVYLGPPVVG
;
A
#
# COMPACT_ATOMS: atom_id res chain seq x y z
N MET A 1 109.50 -30.03 16.91
CA MET A 1 109.37 -28.88 15.98
C MET A 1 109.14 -29.50 14.62
N VAL A 2 107.96 -29.42 14.01
CA VAL A 2 107.29 -28.21 13.52
C VAL A 2 105.76 -28.45 13.55
N ARG A 3 105.01 -27.37 13.77
CA ARG A 3 103.58 -27.33 14.08
C ARG A 3 102.68 -27.72 12.89
N GLU A 4 101.58 -28.40 13.21
CA GLU A 4 100.43 -28.66 12.33
C GLU A 4 99.64 -27.37 12.09
N ASP A 5 99.37 -27.01 10.83
CA ASP A 5 98.30 -26.09 10.46
C ASP A 5 97.19 -26.88 9.77
N LYS A 6 96.12 -27.14 10.54
CA LYS A 6 94.88 -27.76 10.07
C LYS A 6 94.06 -26.75 9.29
N MET A 7 93.74 -27.13 8.07
CA MET A 7 92.81 -26.51 7.14
C MET A 7 91.41 -26.41 7.78
N ILE A 8 90.96 -25.19 8.08
CA ILE A 8 89.59 -24.92 8.53
C ILE A 8 88.73 -24.64 7.29
N THR A 9 88.04 -25.68 6.81
CA THR A 9 86.93 -25.54 5.87
C THR A 9 85.70 -25.01 6.61
N VAL A 10 85.24 -23.82 6.22
CA VAL A 10 83.97 -23.24 6.67
C VAL A 10 82.83 -24.11 6.12
N PRO A 11 81.87 -24.58 6.94
CA PRO A 11 80.71 -25.29 6.41
C PRO A 11 79.75 -24.30 5.74
N ASP A 12 79.34 -24.62 4.52
CA ASP A 12 78.25 -23.94 3.80
C ASP A 12 77.01 -23.84 4.71
N GLU A 13 76.51 -22.61 4.90
CA GLU A 13 75.21 -22.35 5.49
C GLU A 13 74.15 -23.06 4.63
N LYS A 14 73.57 -24.15 5.15
CA LYS A 14 72.37 -24.73 4.56
C LYS A 14 71.25 -23.71 4.70
N GLU A 15 70.90 -23.05 3.61
CA GLU A 15 69.67 -22.27 3.48
C GLU A 15 68.48 -23.14 3.95
N VAL A 16 67.86 -22.71 5.05
CA VAL A 16 66.58 -23.26 5.48
C VAL A 16 65.54 -22.83 4.45
N PRO A 17 64.82 -23.76 3.79
CA PRO A 17 63.83 -23.36 2.79
C PRO A 17 62.76 -22.53 3.48
N SER A 18 62.67 -21.25 3.08
CA SER A 18 61.61 -20.38 3.55
C SER A 18 60.27 -21.01 3.17
N VAL A 19 59.48 -21.39 4.19
CA VAL A 19 58.12 -21.86 3.98
C VAL A 19 57.35 -20.69 3.39
N SER A 20 57.13 -20.72 2.07
CA SER A 20 56.26 -19.78 1.40
C SER A 20 54.88 -19.89 2.04
N LYS A 21 54.52 -18.92 2.88
CA LYS A 21 53.15 -18.81 3.39
C LYS A 21 52.27 -18.56 2.17
N THR A 22 51.59 -19.61 1.70
CA THR A 22 50.51 -19.48 0.73
C THR A 22 49.62 -18.31 1.14
N PRO A 23 49.36 -17.34 0.26
CA PRO A 23 48.48 -16.22 0.61
C PRO A 23 47.16 -16.84 1.06
N ARG A 24 46.72 -16.52 2.29
CA ARG A 24 45.41 -16.95 2.78
C ARG A 24 44.40 -16.46 1.74
N LYS A 25 43.83 -17.37 0.95
CA LYS A 25 42.71 -17.06 0.06
C LYS A 25 41.69 -16.34 0.93
N ALA A 26 41.35 -15.09 0.57
CA ALA A 26 40.27 -14.39 1.23
C ALA A 26 39.05 -15.33 1.18
N LEU A 27 38.58 -15.79 2.34
CA LEU A 27 37.38 -16.60 2.41
C LEU A 27 36.28 -15.79 1.74
N ALA A 28 35.79 -16.26 0.60
CA ALA A 28 34.65 -15.64 -0.07
C ALA A 28 33.52 -15.60 0.96
N VAL A 29 33.20 -14.39 1.45
CA VAL A 29 32.09 -14.22 2.39
C VAL A 29 30.83 -14.46 1.57
N VAL A 30 30.21 -15.62 1.77
CA VAL A 30 28.93 -15.93 1.16
C VAL A 30 27.96 -14.83 1.58
N ALA A 31 27.28 -14.19 0.64
CA ALA A 31 26.38 -13.07 0.90
C ALA A 31 25.27 -13.42 1.93
N THR A 32 24.92 -14.70 2.04
CA THR A 32 23.98 -15.23 3.05
C THR A 32 24.49 -15.14 4.50
N ARG A 33 25.79 -14.90 4.71
CA ARG A 33 26.42 -14.75 6.03
C ARG A 33 26.76 -13.30 6.38
N LEU A 34 26.41 -12.34 5.51
CA LEU A 34 26.65 -10.93 5.81
C LEU A 34 25.83 -10.52 7.06
N PRO A 35 26.41 -9.65 7.92
CA PRO A 35 25.69 -9.11 9.07
C PRO A 35 24.39 -8.39 8.67
N HIS A 36 23.41 -8.40 9.58
CA HIS A 36 22.08 -7.80 9.35
C HIS A 36 22.14 -6.34 8.86
N HIS A 37 23.02 -5.52 9.46
CA HIS A 37 23.17 -4.12 9.09
C HIS A 37 23.74 -3.94 7.68
N ILE A 38 24.68 -4.79 7.24
CA ILE A 38 25.23 -4.75 5.88
C ILE A 38 24.17 -5.14 4.86
N LEU A 39 23.41 -6.21 5.13
CA LEU A 39 22.30 -6.61 4.26
C LEU A 39 21.25 -5.51 4.15
N SER A 40 20.92 -4.83 5.26
CA SER A 40 19.99 -3.70 5.24
C SER A 40 20.49 -2.55 4.36
N GLN A 41 21.80 -2.24 4.42
CA GLN A 41 22.40 -1.20 3.58
C GLN A 41 22.42 -1.57 2.10
N ILE A 42 22.50 -2.86 1.75
CA ILE A 42 22.40 -3.33 0.37
C ILE A 42 20.94 -3.31 -0.10
N PHE A 43 20.03 -3.88 0.69
CA PHE A 43 18.64 -4.08 0.32
C PHE A 43 17.86 -2.78 0.13
N GLN A 44 18.21 -1.67 0.80
CA GLN A 44 17.54 -0.38 0.60
C GLN A 44 17.63 0.17 -0.84
N TYR A 45 18.58 -0.32 -1.65
CA TYR A 45 18.76 0.09 -3.04
C TYR A 45 18.02 -0.80 -4.04
N LEU A 46 17.43 -1.91 -3.58
CA LEU A 46 16.74 -2.87 -4.43
C LEU A 46 15.29 -2.47 -4.70
N GLN A 47 14.72 -2.95 -5.81
CA GLN A 47 13.30 -2.78 -6.10
C GLN A 47 12.45 -3.78 -5.30
N LEU A 48 11.14 -3.54 -5.18
CA LEU A 48 10.24 -4.43 -4.42
C LEU A 48 10.22 -5.86 -4.97
N SER A 49 10.35 -6.04 -6.30
CA SER A 49 10.47 -7.36 -6.94
C SER A 49 11.74 -8.11 -6.51
N ASP A 50 12.85 -7.39 -6.39
CA ASP A 50 14.14 -7.96 -6.01
C ASP A 50 14.15 -8.29 -4.53
N LEU A 51 13.54 -7.44 -3.69
CA LEU A 51 13.34 -7.71 -2.27
C LEU A 51 12.48 -8.94 -2.05
N ARG A 52 11.39 -9.09 -2.81
CA ARG A 52 10.60 -10.33 -2.79
C ARG A 52 11.47 -11.53 -3.13
N SER A 53 12.29 -11.45 -4.18
CA SER A 53 13.21 -12.53 -4.53
C SER A 53 14.22 -12.80 -3.40
N CYS A 54 14.75 -11.78 -2.75
CA CYS A 54 15.66 -11.89 -1.61
C CYS A 54 15.03 -12.60 -0.41
N THR A 55 13.73 -12.42 -0.16
CA THR A 55 13.04 -13.15 0.92
C THR A 55 12.98 -14.67 0.69
N LEU A 56 13.18 -15.12 -0.55
CA LEU A 56 13.17 -16.54 -0.93
C LEU A 56 14.56 -17.19 -0.90
N VAL A 57 15.63 -16.40 -0.78
CA VAL A 57 17.02 -16.92 -0.88
C VAL A 57 17.39 -17.75 0.35
N CYS A 58 17.16 -17.23 1.56
CA CYS A 58 17.43 -17.95 2.80
C CYS A 58 16.68 -17.34 3.99
N ARG A 59 16.58 -18.09 5.10
CA ARG A 59 15.94 -17.63 6.34
C ARG A 59 16.54 -16.34 6.90
N HIS A 60 17.85 -16.14 6.76
CA HIS A 60 18.53 -14.93 7.25
C HIS A 60 18.06 -13.69 6.49
N TRP A 61 18.02 -13.74 5.16
CA TRP A 61 17.55 -12.64 4.32
C TRP A 61 16.06 -12.37 4.51
N TYR A 62 15.26 -13.44 4.64
CA TYR A 62 13.86 -13.33 5.02
C TYR A 62 13.72 -12.54 6.33
N ASN A 63 14.46 -12.91 7.39
CA ASN A 63 14.37 -12.25 8.69
C ASN A 63 14.75 -10.77 8.62
N VAL A 64 15.78 -10.41 7.85
CA VAL A 64 16.18 -9.00 7.61
C VAL A 64 15.03 -8.19 7.01
N LEU A 65 14.34 -8.76 6.02
CA LEU A 65 13.28 -8.08 5.27
C LEU A 65 11.90 -8.17 5.94
N ASN A 66 11.70 -9.15 6.83
CA ASN A 66 10.44 -9.33 7.54
C ASN A 66 10.25 -8.25 8.62
N PHE A 67 11.34 -7.64 9.11
CA PHE A 67 11.24 -6.52 10.04
C PHE A 67 10.73 -5.25 9.32
N GLU A 68 9.45 -4.94 9.52
CA GLU A 68 8.71 -3.94 8.74
C GLU A 68 9.12 -2.48 8.99
N ASP A 69 9.77 -2.18 10.12
CA ASP A 69 10.33 -0.85 10.45
C ASP A 69 11.86 -0.81 10.28
N SER A 70 12.39 -1.67 9.41
CA SER A 70 13.82 -1.64 9.06
C SER A 70 14.18 -0.39 8.25
N ALA A 71 15.47 -0.04 8.27
CA ALA A 71 16.03 1.03 7.43
C ALA A 71 15.72 0.83 5.94
N VAL A 72 15.60 -0.43 5.49
CA VAL A 72 15.21 -0.80 4.12
C VAL A 72 13.83 -0.24 3.79
N TRP A 73 12.82 -0.55 4.59
CA TRP A 73 11.45 -0.09 4.32
C TRP A 73 11.29 1.40 4.51
N ARG A 74 12.00 2.00 5.47
CA ARG A 74 12.04 3.45 5.67
C ARG A 74 12.57 4.17 4.43
N ALA A 75 13.72 3.76 3.91
CA ALA A 75 14.32 4.36 2.71
C ALA A 75 13.41 4.22 1.49
N LEU A 76 12.80 3.04 1.29
CA LEU A 76 11.88 2.80 0.18
C LEU A 76 10.59 3.63 0.29
N ALA A 77 10.04 3.74 1.50
CA ALA A 77 8.88 4.57 1.77
C ALA A 77 9.20 6.05 1.47
N GLN A 78 10.31 6.58 1.98
CA GLN A 78 10.73 7.97 1.72
C GLN A 78 11.02 8.25 0.24
N LYS A 79 11.42 7.24 -0.54
CA LYS A 79 11.64 7.37 -1.98
C LYS A 79 10.33 7.40 -2.80
N LYS A 80 9.25 6.83 -2.28
CA LYS A 80 8.00 6.63 -3.03
C LYS A 80 6.82 7.44 -2.51
N VAL A 81 6.74 7.62 -1.20
CA VAL A 81 5.68 8.36 -0.51
C VAL A 81 6.18 9.77 -0.25
N SER A 82 5.33 10.77 -0.48
CA SER A 82 5.72 12.16 -0.25
C SER A 82 6.06 12.42 1.22
N GLU A 83 6.97 13.36 1.46
CA GLU A 83 7.29 13.82 2.82
C GLU A 83 6.04 14.35 3.54
N SER A 84 5.19 15.11 2.84
CA SER A 84 3.93 15.62 3.39
C SER A 84 2.98 14.52 3.86
N ALA A 85 2.87 13.38 3.15
CA ALA A 85 2.04 12.27 3.56
C ALA A 85 2.64 11.51 4.75
N LEU A 86 3.97 11.40 4.82
CA LEU A 86 4.66 10.73 5.92
C LEU A 86 4.66 11.56 7.21
N ALA A 87 4.64 12.88 7.09
CA ALA A 87 4.61 13.83 8.20
C ALA A 87 3.19 14.15 8.70
N ASP A 88 2.15 13.82 7.93
CA ASP A 88 0.76 14.01 8.34
C ASP A 88 0.43 13.09 9.54
N PRO A 89 0.01 13.66 10.69
CA PRO A 89 -0.26 12.88 11.90
C PRO A 89 -1.53 12.05 11.84
N TYR A 90 -2.45 12.32 10.91
CA TYR A 90 -3.77 11.69 10.83
C TYR A 90 -3.91 10.74 9.64
N LEU A 91 -3.31 11.07 8.49
CA LEU A 91 -3.49 10.31 7.25
C LEU A 91 -3.07 8.85 7.41
N LEU A 92 -1.86 8.60 7.89
CA LEU A 92 -1.29 7.25 8.00
C LEU A 92 -1.27 6.74 9.45
N SER A 93 -2.16 7.25 10.31
CA SER A 93 -2.16 7.00 11.76
C SER A 93 -2.27 5.52 12.14
N GLU A 94 -3.04 4.73 11.37
CA GLU A 94 -3.22 3.28 11.61
C GLU A 94 -2.01 2.44 11.17
N LEU A 95 -1.10 3.03 10.38
CA LEU A 95 0.01 2.31 9.76
C LEU A 95 1.28 2.49 10.57
N ASN A 96 1.52 1.55 11.49
CA ASN A 96 2.63 1.60 12.43
C ASN A 96 4.02 1.27 11.85
N THR A 97 4.13 0.90 10.58
CA THR A 97 5.42 0.51 9.95
C THR A 97 5.59 1.15 8.57
N TYR A 98 6.83 1.44 8.17
CA TYR A 98 7.11 2.00 6.83
C TYR A 98 6.73 1.03 5.70
N LYS A 99 6.84 -0.29 5.92
CA LYS A 99 6.36 -1.29 4.97
C LYS A 99 4.85 -1.17 4.72
N LYS A 100 4.04 -0.99 5.78
CA LYS A 100 2.60 -0.77 5.66
C LYS A 100 2.29 0.56 4.96
N LYS A 101 2.96 1.65 5.34
CA LYS A 101 2.82 2.96 4.68
C LYS A 101 3.13 2.88 3.18
N LEU A 102 4.22 2.22 2.81
CA LEU A 102 4.58 1.98 1.41
C LEU A 102 3.53 1.13 0.70
N ARG A 103 3.07 0.03 1.33
CA ARG A 103 1.98 -0.80 0.79
C ARG A 103 0.72 0.03 0.55
N ALA A 104 0.31 0.87 1.49
CA ALA A 104 -0.86 1.72 1.35
C ALA A 104 -0.75 2.65 0.14
N PHE A 105 0.42 3.24 -0.10
CA PHE A 105 0.66 4.11 -1.25
C PHE A 105 0.47 3.41 -2.60
N TYR A 106 0.82 2.12 -2.70
CA TYR A 106 0.59 1.33 -3.92
C TYR A 106 -0.89 1.04 -4.18
N TYR A 107 -1.74 1.09 -3.15
CA TYR A 107 -3.18 0.91 -3.25
C TYR A 107 -3.98 2.22 -3.27
N ALA A 108 -3.32 3.36 -3.09
CA ALA A 108 -3.95 4.70 -3.08
C ALA A 108 -4.63 5.05 -4.42
N TRP A 109 -5.25 6.23 -4.50
CA TRP A 109 -5.94 6.71 -5.72
C TRP A 109 -5.04 6.72 -6.95
N ASN A 110 -5.60 6.34 -8.10
CA ASN A 110 -4.87 6.27 -9.36
C ASN A 110 -4.97 7.59 -10.13
N PRO A 111 -3.86 8.35 -10.30
CA PRO A 111 -3.89 9.58 -11.08
C PRO A 111 -4.12 9.36 -12.58
N ASN A 112 -4.00 8.13 -13.08
CA ASN A 112 -4.26 7.77 -14.47
C ASN A 112 -5.66 7.16 -14.68
N ASP A 113 -6.45 6.99 -13.62
CA ASP A 113 -7.77 6.37 -13.67
C ASP A 113 -8.76 7.16 -12.80
N VAL A 114 -9.00 8.38 -13.26
CA VAL A 114 -9.69 9.46 -12.55
C VAL A 114 -10.45 10.32 -13.57
N SER A 115 -11.59 10.91 -13.19
CA SER A 115 -12.26 11.90 -14.02
C SER A 115 -11.32 13.05 -14.38
N LYS A 116 -11.48 13.62 -15.57
CA LYS A 116 -10.74 14.80 -16.03
C LYS A 116 -10.90 16.04 -15.12
N ASN A 117 -11.97 16.11 -14.33
CA ASN A 117 -12.24 17.22 -13.41
C ASN A 117 -11.67 16.96 -11.99
N ASN A 118 -11.01 15.82 -11.79
CA ASN A 118 -10.39 15.42 -10.53
C ASN A 118 -8.88 15.33 -10.73
N TYR A 119 -8.10 15.53 -9.67
CA TYR A 119 -6.67 15.24 -9.65
C TYR A 119 -6.24 14.67 -8.30
N VAL A 120 -5.25 13.78 -8.31
CA VAL A 120 -4.64 13.27 -7.07
C VAL A 120 -3.62 14.31 -6.57
N ARG A 121 -3.74 14.72 -5.30
CA ARG A 121 -2.84 15.69 -4.68
C ARG A 121 -1.42 15.12 -4.56
N ALA A 122 -0.45 16.01 -4.30
CA ALA A 122 0.96 15.65 -4.17
C ALA A 122 1.25 14.62 -3.06
N ASN A 123 0.35 14.48 -2.07
CA ASN A 123 0.47 13.45 -1.04
C ASN A 123 0.23 12.03 -1.58
N GLY A 124 -0.41 11.89 -2.75
CA GLY A 124 -0.70 10.63 -3.42
C GLY A 124 -1.86 9.81 -2.85
N PHE A 125 -2.48 10.25 -1.75
CA PHE A 125 -3.57 9.57 -1.06
C PHE A 125 -4.91 10.30 -1.16
N THR A 126 -4.90 11.58 -1.51
CA THR A 126 -6.08 12.43 -1.55
C THR A 126 -6.41 12.80 -2.99
N VAL A 127 -7.65 12.59 -3.41
CA VAL A 127 -8.18 13.16 -4.65
C VAL A 127 -8.85 14.49 -4.34
N HIS A 128 -8.66 15.48 -5.20
CA HIS A 128 -9.32 16.77 -5.16
C HIS A 128 -10.21 16.91 -6.40
N ARG A 129 -11.46 17.32 -6.19
CA ARG A 129 -12.41 17.60 -7.27
C ARG A 129 -12.46 19.10 -7.59
N GLN A 130 -12.22 19.47 -8.84
CA GLN A 130 -12.36 20.86 -9.31
C GLN A 130 -13.83 21.33 -9.23
N PRO A 131 -14.07 22.64 -9.05
CA PRO A 131 -15.43 23.19 -8.92
C PRO A 131 -16.16 23.28 -10.27
N VAL A 132 -16.39 22.13 -10.90
CA VAL A 132 -17.10 22.01 -12.18
C VAL A 132 -18.59 21.79 -11.91
N ALA A 133 -19.44 22.67 -12.44
CA ALA A 133 -20.89 22.54 -12.33
C ALA A 133 -21.44 21.45 -13.25
N GLN A 134 -22.61 20.91 -12.92
CA GLN A 134 -23.34 19.91 -13.70
C GLN A 134 -22.46 18.71 -14.11
N SER A 135 -21.65 18.22 -13.17
CA SER A 135 -20.74 17.10 -13.38
C SER A 135 -20.67 16.24 -12.13
N THR A 136 -20.67 14.93 -12.34
CA THR A 136 -20.31 13.95 -11.31
C THR A 136 -19.01 13.28 -11.72
N ASP A 137 -18.07 13.22 -10.78
CA ASP A 137 -16.68 12.88 -11.08
C ASP A 137 -16.17 11.82 -10.12
N GLY A 138 -15.67 10.71 -10.69
CA GLY A 138 -15.16 9.57 -9.96
C GLY A 138 -13.65 9.39 -10.02
N VAL A 139 -13.16 8.46 -9.21
CA VAL A 139 -11.77 7.97 -9.21
C VAL A 139 -11.72 6.52 -8.74
N ARG A 140 -10.76 5.74 -9.24
CA ARG A 140 -10.45 4.38 -8.77
C ARG A 140 -9.07 4.31 -8.09
N GLY A 141 -8.91 3.31 -7.22
CA GLY A 141 -7.61 2.93 -6.66
C GLY A 141 -6.63 2.39 -7.73
N LYS A 142 -5.32 2.44 -7.46
CA LYS A 142 -4.27 1.94 -8.36
C LYS A 142 -4.34 0.42 -8.60
N ILE A 143 -4.72 -0.33 -7.56
CA ILE A 143 -4.71 -1.79 -7.58
C ILE A 143 -6.11 -2.29 -7.28
N GLY A 144 -6.67 -3.04 -8.23
CA GLY A 144 -7.87 -3.82 -8.01
C GLY A 144 -7.53 -5.21 -7.48
N VAL A 145 -8.43 -5.75 -6.67
CA VAL A 145 -8.28 -6.99 -5.92
C VAL A 145 -9.32 -8.01 -6.38
N SER A 146 -9.00 -9.29 -6.25
CA SER A 146 -9.86 -10.39 -6.71
C SER A 146 -9.82 -11.62 -5.79
N GLN A 147 -9.05 -11.58 -4.71
CA GLN A 147 -8.86 -12.66 -3.75
C GLN A 147 -8.50 -12.06 -2.40
N GLY A 148 -8.90 -12.70 -1.31
CA GLY A 148 -8.64 -12.24 0.05
C GLY A 148 -9.56 -11.12 0.51
N VAL A 149 -9.32 -10.66 1.74
CA VAL A 149 -10.07 -9.58 2.38
C VAL A 149 -9.22 -8.31 2.39
N HIS A 150 -9.84 -7.17 2.03
CA HIS A 150 -9.15 -5.89 1.86
C HIS A 150 -9.92 -4.76 2.55
N ALA A 151 -9.22 -4.01 3.40
CA ALA A 151 -9.77 -2.86 4.11
C ALA A 151 -9.14 -1.53 3.64
N PHE A 152 -9.99 -0.55 3.36
CA PHE A 152 -9.62 0.80 2.92
C PHE A 152 -10.32 1.83 3.81
N ASP A 153 -9.54 2.63 4.53
CA ASP A 153 -10.07 3.79 5.25
C ASP A 153 -10.26 4.93 4.28
N ILE A 154 -11.47 5.48 4.21
CA ILE A 154 -11.86 6.59 3.33
C ILE A 154 -12.35 7.73 4.22
N THR A 155 -11.77 8.91 4.00
CA THR A 155 -12.12 10.14 4.72
C THR A 155 -12.47 11.23 3.72
N TRP A 156 -13.68 11.73 3.85
CA TRP A 156 -14.24 12.79 3.01
C TRP A 156 -14.19 14.12 3.75
N GLU A 157 -13.46 15.07 3.17
CA GLU A 157 -13.27 16.42 3.69
C GLU A 157 -14.14 17.42 2.90
N GLY A 158 -14.69 18.37 3.65
CA GLY A 158 -15.65 19.34 3.15
C GLY A 158 -17.06 18.79 2.92
N PRO A 159 -17.98 19.61 2.38
CA PRO A 159 -19.37 19.22 2.16
C PRO A 159 -19.51 18.10 1.13
N LEU A 160 -20.44 17.16 1.38
CA LEU A 160 -20.76 16.07 0.45
C LEU A 160 -21.47 16.57 -0.82
N GLY A 161 -22.19 17.69 -0.74
CA GLY A 161 -23.09 18.15 -1.80
C GLY A 161 -24.35 17.28 -1.89
N THR A 162 -24.91 17.16 -3.09
CA THR A 162 -26.13 16.36 -3.33
C THR A 162 -25.83 14.88 -3.58
N VAL A 163 -24.59 14.54 -3.92
CA VAL A 163 -24.15 13.16 -4.21
C VAL A 163 -22.70 12.97 -3.74
N ALA A 164 -22.51 12.00 -2.86
CA ALA A 164 -21.19 11.55 -2.43
C ALA A 164 -21.23 10.04 -2.20
N VAL A 165 -20.71 9.29 -3.17
CA VAL A 165 -20.83 7.84 -3.18
C VAL A 165 -19.47 7.20 -2.95
N VAL A 166 -19.43 6.22 -2.05
CA VAL A 166 -18.26 5.37 -1.79
C VAL A 166 -18.59 3.91 -2.08
N GLY A 167 -17.65 3.18 -2.67
CA GLY A 167 -17.88 1.77 -2.95
C GLY A 167 -16.78 1.12 -3.77
N VAL A 168 -17.17 0.15 -4.60
CA VAL A 168 -16.25 -0.59 -5.46
C VAL A 168 -16.73 -0.56 -6.91
N ALA A 169 -15.79 -0.66 -7.83
CA ALA A 169 -16.07 -0.65 -9.27
C ALA A 169 -15.15 -1.60 -10.03
N THR A 170 -15.62 -2.11 -11.16
CA THR A 170 -14.75 -2.74 -12.14
C THR A 170 -13.92 -1.68 -12.89
N ARG A 171 -12.96 -2.12 -13.70
CA ARG A 171 -12.21 -1.22 -14.59
C ARG A 171 -13.07 -0.56 -15.68
N HIS A 172 -14.29 -1.05 -15.89
CA HIS A 172 -15.18 -0.61 -16.98
C HIS A 172 -16.20 0.42 -16.54
N ALA A 173 -16.42 0.59 -15.22
CA ALA A 173 -17.34 1.60 -14.72
C ALA A 173 -16.96 3.00 -15.22
N ALA A 174 -17.94 3.81 -15.58
CA ALA A 174 -17.69 5.19 -15.95
C ALA A 174 -17.18 5.99 -14.73
N LEU A 175 -16.26 6.94 -14.98
CA LEU A 175 -15.75 7.86 -13.95
C LEU A 175 -16.27 9.29 -14.13
N HIS A 176 -17.15 9.53 -15.09
CA HIS A 176 -17.75 10.84 -15.29
C HIS A 176 -19.15 10.69 -15.90
N CYS A 177 -20.09 11.49 -15.43
CA CYS A 177 -21.35 11.74 -16.12
C CYS A 177 -21.79 13.21 -15.98
N PRO A 178 -22.51 13.76 -16.96
CA PRO A 178 -23.14 15.07 -16.81
C PRO A 178 -24.24 15.03 -15.75
N GLY A 179 -24.44 16.17 -15.07
CA GLY A 179 -25.41 16.33 -13.99
C GLY A 179 -24.90 15.86 -12.63
N TYR A 180 -25.78 15.94 -11.63
CA TYR A 180 -25.50 15.54 -10.24
C TYR A 180 -26.23 14.23 -9.93
N LEU A 181 -25.62 13.12 -10.33
CA LEU A 181 -26.21 11.78 -10.26
C LEU A 181 -25.30 10.82 -9.50
N PRO A 182 -25.82 9.82 -8.78
CA PRO A 182 -25.00 8.79 -8.16
C PRO A 182 -24.39 7.87 -9.22
N LEU A 183 -23.21 8.25 -9.72
CA LEU A 183 -22.52 7.55 -10.80
C LEU A 183 -22.08 6.13 -10.39
N LEU A 184 -21.48 5.98 -9.20
CA LEU A 184 -21.20 4.66 -8.65
C LEU A 184 -22.51 3.97 -8.26
N GLY A 185 -22.76 2.80 -8.84
CA GLY A 185 -24.01 2.06 -8.72
C GLY A 185 -25.01 2.32 -9.85
N SER A 186 -24.74 3.27 -10.75
CA SER A 186 -25.66 3.59 -11.87
C SER A 186 -25.74 2.51 -12.94
N ASP A 187 -24.77 1.58 -12.95
CA ASP A 187 -24.65 0.48 -13.89
C ASP A 187 -24.30 -0.84 -13.17
N ASP A 188 -24.13 -1.91 -13.95
CA ASP A 188 -23.70 -3.23 -13.48
C ASP A 188 -22.19 -3.32 -13.19
N GLN A 189 -21.44 -2.23 -13.42
CA GLN A 189 -19.99 -2.17 -13.25
C GLN A 189 -19.56 -1.61 -11.90
N SER A 190 -20.49 -1.16 -11.07
CA SER A 190 -20.17 -0.51 -9.79
C SER A 190 -21.23 -0.72 -8.71
N TRP A 191 -20.81 -0.66 -7.45
CA TRP A 191 -21.64 -0.80 -6.25
C TRP A 191 -21.32 0.38 -5.34
N GLY A 192 -22.33 1.16 -4.96
CA GLY A 192 -22.13 2.45 -4.31
C GLY A 192 -23.04 2.68 -3.11
N TRP A 193 -22.47 3.15 -2.00
CA TRP A 193 -23.19 3.70 -0.86
C TRP A 193 -23.16 5.24 -0.92
N ASN A 194 -24.32 5.86 -1.12
CA ASN A 194 -24.47 7.31 -1.11
C ASN A 194 -24.54 7.82 0.34
N LEU A 195 -23.51 8.56 0.76
CA LEU A 195 -23.34 9.08 2.11
C LEU A 195 -24.30 10.23 2.45
N VAL A 196 -24.94 10.84 1.43
CA VAL A 196 -25.85 11.98 1.61
C VAL A 196 -27.20 11.55 2.19
N ASP A 197 -27.75 10.46 1.64
CA ASP A 197 -29.08 9.95 1.96
C ASP A 197 -29.06 8.52 2.54
N ASN A 198 -27.87 7.95 2.74
CA ASN A 198 -27.66 6.61 3.25
C ASN A 198 -28.25 5.51 2.36
N THR A 199 -28.25 5.68 1.04
CA THR A 199 -28.81 4.69 0.10
C THR A 199 -27.73 3.83 -0.56
N LEU A 200 -27.97 2.52 -0.65
CA LEU A 200 -27.17 1.61 -1.48
C LEU A 200 -27.70 1.57 -2.90
N ILE A 201 -26.80 1.57 -3.88
CA ILE A 201 -27.12 1.70 -5.30
C ILE A 201 -26.29 0.70 -6.11
N HIS A 202 -26.94 -0.03 -7.00
CA HIS A 202 -26.33 -0.91 -8.00
C HIS A 202 -27.28 -1.12 -9.18
N ASN A 203 -26.75 -1.24 -10.40
CA ASN A 203 -27.55 -1.43 -11.61
C ASN A 203 -28.64 -0.35 -11.82
N GLY A 204 -28.37 0.87 -11.37
CA GLY A 204 -29.32 1.99 -11.42
C GLY A 204 -30.45 1.93 -10.41
N GLU A 205 -30.51 0.89 -9.57
CA GLU A 205 -31.56 0.67 -8.58
C GLU A 205 -31.10 1.06 -7.17
N GLN A 206 -32.03 1.63 -6.39
CA GLN A 206 -31.84 1.86 -4.97
C GLN A 206 -32.18 0.59 -4.20
N LEU A 207 -31.17 -0.05 -3.59
CA LEU A 207 -31.32 -1.30 -2.84
C LEU A 207 -31.85 -1.10 -1.41
N GLY A 208 -31.93 0.16 -0.97
CA GLY A 208 -32.48 0.55 0.33
C GLY A 208 -31.48 1.30 1.21
N VAL A 209 -31.95 1.62 2.42
CA VAL A 209 -31.21 2.41 3.41
C VAL A 209 -30.14 1.57 4.10
N TYR A 210 -28.96 2.16 4.29
CA TYR A 210 -27.79 1.57 4.95
C TYR A 210 -27.09 2.58 5.86
N PRO A 211 -26.74 2.23 7.12
CA PRO A 211 -26.94 0.93 7.76
C PRO A 211 -28.42 0.56 7.95
N ARG A 212 -28.73 -0.75 8.03
CA ARG A 212 -30.10 -1.27 8.21
C ARG A 212 -30.58 -1.13 9.67
N VAL A 213 -30.60 0.10 10.16
CA VAL A 213 -31.03 0.46 11.52
C VAL A 213 -32.05 1.60 11.46
N ASN A 214 -32.84 1.76 12.53
CA ASN A 214 -33.74 2.90 12.63
C ASN A 214 -32.93 4.21 12.75
N ASN A 215 -33.22 5.17 11.88
CA ASN A 215 -32.53 6.48 11.81
C ASN A 215 -31.00 6.34 11.73
N PRO A 216 -30.48 5.77 10.63
CA PRO A 216 -29.04 5.59 10.49
C PRO A 216 -28.33 6.95 10.60
N PRO A 217 -27.25 7.03 11.37
CA PRO A 217 -26.52 8.27 11.53
C PRO A 217 -25.95 8.71 10.17
N LYS A 218 -26.04 9.99 9.87
CA LYS A 218 -25.45 10.56 8.66
C LYS A 218 -23.93 10.58 8.77
N TYR A 219 -23.29 10.64 7.61
CA TYR A 219 -21.86 10.86 7.53
C TYR A 219 -21.49 12.23 8.12
N GLN A 220 -20.44 12.26 8.94
CA GLN A 220 -19.86 13.49 9.52
C GLN A 220 -18.58 13.84 8.77
N VAL A 221 -18.46 15.09 8.33
CA VAL A 221 -17.26 15.56 7.59
C VAL A 221 -16.00 15.29 8.39
N GLY A 222 -14.98 14.73 7.72
CA GLY A 222 -13.71 14.34 8.32
C GLY A 222 -13.73 13.01 9.09
N GLU A 223 -14.88 12.35 9.20
CA GLU A 223 -14.90 11.02 9.80
C GLU A 223 -14.32 9.96 8.87
N ARG A 224 -13.96 8.83 9.45
CA ARG A 224 -13.39 7.71 8.73
C ARG A 224 -14.43 6.62 8.55
N VAL A 225 -14.69 6.27 7.30
CA VAL A 225 -15.47 5.11 6.90
C VAL A 225 -14.52 4.09 6.31
N ARG A 226 -14.52 2.87 6.85
CA ARG A 226 -13.73 1.77 6.31
C ARG A 226 -14.59 0.98 5.33
N LEU A 227 -14.13 0.90 4.09
CA LEU A 227 -14.65 -0.04 3.11
C LEU A 227 -13.94 -1.38 3.28
N VAL A 228 -14.69 -2.45 3.47
CA VAL A 228 -14.16 -3.82 3.47
C VAL A 228 -14.72 -4.59 2.29
N LEU A 229 -13.82 -5.06 1.43
CA LEU A 229 -14.12 -5.94 0.31
C LEU A 229 -13.56 -7.33 0.62
N ASP A 230 -14.46 -8.29 0.84
CA ASP A 230 -14.13 -9.71 0.99
C ASP A 230 -14.35 -10.39 -0.37
N CYS A 231 -13.25 -10.59 -1.09
CA CYS A 231 -13.28 -11.19 -2.41
C CYS A 231 -13.58 -12.68 -2.37
N ASP A 232 -13.31 -13.34 -1.24
CA ASP A 232 -13.48 -14.79 -1.10
C ASP A 232 -14.94 -15.13 -0.81
N ARG A 233 -15.65 -14.26 -0.09
CA ARG A 233 -17.09 -14.38 0.19
C ARG A 233 -17.97 -13.57 -0.77
N HIS A 234 -17.37 -12.81 -1.69
CA HIS A 234 -18.09 -11.96 -2.63
C HIS A 234 -19.04 -10.96 -1.95
N ILE A 235 -18.54 -10.28 -0.91
CA ILE A 235 -19.31 -9.28 -0.15
C ILE A 235 -18.54 -7.97 0.03
N VAL A 236 -19.29 -6.88 0.16
CA VAL A 236 -18.79 -5.56 0.59
C VAL A 236 -19.59 -5.12 1.80
N TYR A 237 -18.89 -4.58 2.78
CA TYR A 237 -19.47 -3.95 3.95
C TYR A 237 -18.64 -2.74 4.39
N PHE A 238 -19.20 -1.96 5.30
CA PHE A 238 -18.53 -0.79 5.83
C PHE A 238 -18.41 -0.87 7.35
N GLU A 239 -17.37 -0.23 7.89
CA GLU A 239 -17.20 -0.01 9.32
C GLU A 239 -17.04 1.49 9.60
N ARG A 240 -17.51 1.96 10.76
CA ARG A 240 -17.23 3.32 11.24
C ARG A 240 -15.98 3.33 12.13
N ALA A 241 -15.46 4.52 12.42
CA ALA A 241 -14.33 4.74 13.34
C ALA A 241 -14.45 3.86 14.60
N GLY A 242 -13.39 3.11 14.92
CA GLY A 242 -13.40 2.11 16.00
C GLY A 242 -13.76 0.69 15.58
N SER A 243 -13.91 0.41 14.27
CA SER A 243 -14.27 -0.90 13.71
C SER A 243 -15.70 -1.33 14.03
N GLU A 244 -16.63 -0.37 14.08
CA GLU A 244 -18.06 -0.65 14.25
C GLU A 244 -18.63 -1.18 12.94
N PHE A 245 -19.01 -2.46 12.91
CA PHE A 245 -19.61 -3.10 11.73
C PHE A 245 -21.02 -2.55 11.44
N LEU A 246 -21.23 -2.08 10.22
CA LEU A 246 -22.48 -1.43 9.80
C LEU A 246 -23.46 -2.38 9.06
N GLY A 247 -23.18 -3.68 9.02
CA GLY A 247 -23.96 -4.67 8.26
C GLY A 247 -23.40 -4.93 6.87
N LEU A 248 -23.93 -5.95 6.18
CA LEU A 248 -23.57 -6.22 4.79
C LEU A 248 -24.22 -5.17 3.88
N ALA A 249 -23.41 -4.53 3.03
CA ALA A 249 -23.91 -3.57 2.04
C ALA A 249 -24.27 -4.29 0.74
N PHE A 250 -23.33 -5.06 0.18
CA PHE A 250 -23.52 -5.78 -1.08
C PHE A 250 -23.11 -7.24 -0.92
N THR A 251 -23.85 -8.13 -1.55
CA THR A 251 -23.56 -9.57 -1.65
C THR A 251 -23.52 -9.99 -3.11
N ASP A 252 -23.05 -11.21 -3.37
CA ASP A 252 -23.05 -11.82 -4.70
C ASP A 252 -22.27 -11.01 -5.73
N LEU A 253 -21.19 -10.34 -5.29
CA LEU A 253 -20.30 -9.63 -6.20
C LEU A 253 -19.66 -10.59 -7.21
N PRO A 254 -19.53 -10.21 -8.49
CA PRO A 254 -18.93 -11.08 -9.49
C PRO A 254 -17.45 -11.36 -9.16
N PRO A 255 -16.90 -12.53 -9.55
CA PRO A 255 -15.51 -12.91 -9.30
C PRO A 255 -14.54 -12.19 -10.27
N VAL A 256 -14.63 -10.87 -10.31
CA VAL A 256 -13.83 -9.97 -11.14
C VAL A 256 -12.91 -9.14 -10.28
N LYS A 257 -11.93 -8.51 -10.92
CA LYS A 257 -11.07 -7.54 -10.24
C LYS A 257 -11.86 -6.27 -9.92
N LEU A 258 -12.00 -5.96 -8.64
CA LEU A 258 -12.70 -4.79 -8.13
C LEU A 258 -11.73 -3.78 -7.52
N PHE A 259 -12.02 -2.49 -7.72
CA PHE A 259 -11.22 -1.37 -7.28
C PHE A 259 -12.03 -0.56 -6.27
N PRO A 260 -11.46 -0.10 -5.15
CA PRO A 260 -12.12 0.92 -4.35
C PRO A 260 -12.33 2.17 -5.22
N ALA A 261 -13.49 2.80 -5.09
CA ALA A 261 -13.89 3.91 -5.93
C ALA A 261 -14.81 4.88 -5.15
N ILE A 262 -14.81 6.14 -5.59
CA ILE A 262 -15.78 7.15 -5.16
C ILE A 262 -16.31 7.93 -6.36
N CYS A 263 -17.46 8.60 -6.20
CA CYS A 263 -17.84 9.72 -7.06
C CYS A 263 -18.44 10.88 -6.26
N ALA A 264 -18.15 12.10 -6.70
CA ALA A 264 -18.50 13.33 -6.01
C ALA A 264 -19.05 14.39 -6.97
N VAL A 265 -19.88 15.31 -6.43
CA VAL A 265 -20.41 16.48 -7.17
C VAL A 265 -20.03 17.82 -6.55
N TYR A 266 -19.59 17.83 -5.29
CA TYR A 266 -19.24 19.08 -4.62
C TYR A 266 -17.90 19.62 -5.11
N GLY A 267 -17.81 20.93 -5.35
CA GLY A 267 -16.58 21.57 -5.78
C GLY A 267 -15.58 21.73 -4.65
N ASN A 268 -14.29 21.53 -4.92
CA ASN A 268 -13.20 21.62 -3.95
C ASN A 268 -13.25 20.59 -2.81
N THR A 269 -14.05 19.53 -2.94
CA THR A 269 -14.02 18.45 -1.96
C THR A 269 -12.76 17.61 -2.12
N GLU A 270 -12.26 17.10 -1.00
CA GLU A 270 -11.09 16.26 -0.94
C GLU A 270 -11.44 14.92 -0.31
N VAL A 271 -11.00 13.82 -0.93
CA VAL A 271 -11.28 12.48 -0.42
C VAL A 271 -9.97 11.70 -0.32
N SER A 272 -9.61 11.32 0.90
CA SER A 272 -8.41 10.53 1.19
C SER A 272 -8.75 9.04 1.28
N MET A 273 -7.86 8.18 0.79
CA MET A 273 -8.00 6.72 0.93
C MET A 273 -6.69 6.09 1.37
N VAL A 274 -6.74 5.26 2.41
CA VAL A 274 -5.59 4.56 2.97
C VAL A 274 -5.89 3.07 3.09
N TYR A 275 -5.10 2.24 2.40
CA TYR A 275 -5.24 0.79 2.46
C TYR A 275 -4.53 0.23 3.69
N LEU A 276 -5.24 -0.60 4.46
CA LEU A 276 -4.76 -1.15 5.73
C LEU A 276 -4.17 -2.56 5.58
N GLY A 277 -4.51 -3.26 4.51
CA GLY A 277 -4.28 -4.70 4.39
C GLY A 277 -5.55 -5.51 4.60
N PRO A 278 -5.43 -6.80 4.92
CA PRO A 278 -6.56 -7.55 5.48
C PRO A 278 -6.96 -6.95 6.84
N PRO A 279 -8.27 -6.88 7.15
CA PRO A 279 -8.75 -6.42 8.45
C PRO A 279 -8.16 -7.30 9.57
N VAL A 280 -7.87 -6.66 10.70
CA VAL A 280 -7.23 -7.32 11.88
C VAL A 280 -8.18 -8.32 12.53
N VAL A 281 -9.49 -8.20 12.28
CA VAL A 281 -10.52 -9.11 12.74
C VAL A 281 -11.16 -9.74 11.52
N GLY A 282 -10.69 -10.93 11.16
CA GLY A 282 -11.18 -11.78 10.08
C GLY A 282 -10.72 -13.21 10.34
#